data_AF-A0A5N1JT39-F1
#
_entry.id   AF-A0A5N1JT39-F1
#
_cell.length_a   1.000
_cell.length_b   1.000
_cell.length_c   1.000
_cell.angle_alpha   90.00
_cell.angle_beta   90.00
_cell.angle_gamma   90.00
#
_symmetry.space_group_name_H-M   'P 1'
#
loop_
_entity.id
_entity.type
_entity.pdbx_description
1 polymer ?
#
loop_
_entity_poly.entity_id
_entity_poly.type
_entity_poly.pdbx_seq_one_letter_code
_entity_poly.pdbx_strand_id
1 'polypeptide(L)' 'MLNQRIIPATRLALALLGAGLSGCVSVKEYQKSRINDADMELSARKSEKFEQNFYLYREGAAGANGGKSGGGCGCN' A
#
# COMPACT_ATOMS: atom_id res chain seq x y z
N MET A 1 -26.47 -19.85 26.77
CA MET A 1 -26.39 -18.37 26.67
C MET A 1 -25.20 -17.87 25.85
N LEU A 2 -24.04 -18.57 25.80
CA LEU A 2 -22.90 -18.15 24.96
C LEU A 2 -23.26 -18.07 23.45
N ASN A 3 -23.94 -19.07 22.88
CA ASN A 3 -24.25 -19.08 21.44
C ASN A 3 -25.19 -17.94 20.98
N GLN A 4 -26.10 -17.46 21.83
CA GLN A 4 -27.03 -16.36 21.48
C GLN A 4 -26.35 -15.00 21.32
N ARG A 5 -25.19 -14.77 21.95
CA ARG A 5 -24.39 -13.54 21.78
C ARG A 5 -23.29 -13.67 20.72
N ILE A 6 -22.82 -14.88 20.44
CA ILE A 6 -21.79 -15.16 19.42
C ILE A 6 -22.37 -15.03 17.99
N ILE A 7 -23.58 -15.52 17.74
CA ILE A 7 -24.23 -15.47 16.40
C ILE A 7 -24.42 -14.03 15.85
N PRO A 8 -24.92 -13.03 16.62
CA PRO A 8 -25.03 -11.67 16.11
C PRO A 8 -23.65 -11.02 15.94
N ALA A 9 -22.68 -11.32 16.81
CA ALA A 9 -21.32 -10.79 16.71
C ALA A 9 -20.58 -11.31 15.47
N THR A 10 -20.72 -12.60 15.15
CA THR A 10 -20.12 -13.19 13.94
C THR A 10 -20.77 -12.67 12.65
N ARG A 11 -22.09 -12.45 12.65
CA ARG A 11 -22.79 -11.82 11.52
C ARG A 11 -22.35 -10.36 11.30
N LEU A 12 -22.17 -9.60 12.38
CA LEU A 12 -21.70 -8.22 12.30
C LEU A 12 -20.26 -8.15 11.78
N ALA A 13 -19.38 -9.02 12.26
CA ALA A 13 -18.00 -9.12 11.80
C ALA A 13 -17.90 -9.51 10.32
N LEU A 14 -18.74 -10.46 9.86
CA LEU A 14 -18.78 -10.87 8.46
C LEU A 14 -19.29 -9.76 7.53
N ALA A 15 -20.28 -8.98 7.98
CA ALA A 15 -20.77 -7.82 7.26
C ALA A 15 -19.71 -6.70 7.16
N LEU A 16 -18.97 -6.44 8.25
CA LEU A 16 -17.86 -5.48 8.25
C LEU A 16 -16.74 -5.90 7.29
N LEU A 17 -16.40 -7.19 7.27
CA LEU A 17 -15.35 -7.73 6.40
C LEU A 17 -15.71 -7.61 4.91
N GLY A 18 -16.98 -7.82 4.57
CA GLY A 18 -17.47 -7.67 3.18
C GLY A 18 -17.45 -6.23 2.66
N ALA A 19 -17.65 -5.23 3.53
CA ALA A 19 -17.70 -3.82 3.13
C ALA A 19 -16.33 -3.28 2.64
N GLY A 20 -15.22 -3.83 3.15
CA GLY A 20 -13.86 -3.38 2.81
C GLY A 20 -13.38 -3.75 1.40
N LEU A 21 -14.09 -4.63 0.70
CA LEU A 21 -13.69 -5.12 -0.64
C LEU A 21 -14.20 -4.23 -1.79
N SER A 22 -14.99 -3.20 -1.51
CA SER A 22 -15.67 -2.36 -2.51
C SER A 22 -14.77 -1.36 -3.25
N GLY A 23 -13.49 -1.25 -2.90
CA GLY A 23 -12.56 -0.26 -3.46
C GLY A 23 -11.79 -0.68 -4.72
N CYS A 24 -11.82 -1.95 -5.11
CA CYS A 24 -11.02 -2.42 -6.25
C CYS A 24 -11.78 -2.23 -7.57
N VAL A 25 -11.27 -1.35 -8.45
CA VAL A 25 -11.85 -1.09 -9.77
C VAL A 25 -10.77 -1.14 -10.85
N SER A 26 -11.09 -1.74 -12.00
CA SER A 26 -10.20 -1.71 -13.16
C SER A 26 -10.26 -0.34 -13.83
N VAL A 27 -9.11 0.33 -13.90
CA VAL A 27 -8.97 1.65 -14.52
C VAL A 27 -8.50 1.49 -15.97
N LYS A 28 -9.11 2.23 -16.90
CA LYS A 28 -8.68 2.23 -18.30
C LYS A 28 -7.33 2.93 -18.44
N GLU A 29 -6.48 2.44 -19.33
CA GLU A 29 -5.07 2.87 -19.44
C GLU A 29 -4.90 4.40 -19.56
N TYR A 30 -5.74 5.08 -20.34
CA TYR A 30 -5.67 6.53 -20.51
C TYR A 30 -6.03 7.34 -19.25
N GLN A 31 -6.81 6.76 -18.32
CA GLN A 31 -7.17 7.40 -17.05
C GLN A 31 -6.03 7.30 -16.03
N LYS A 32 -5.12 6.33 -16.18
CA LYS A 32 -3.94 6.20 -15.32
C LYS A 32 -3.03 7.41 -15.38
N SER A 33 -2.96 8.10 -16.52
CA SER A 33 -2.22 9.38 -16.65
C SER A 33 -2.66 10.46 -15.64
N ARG A 34 -3.90 10.40 -15.12
CA ARG A 34 -4.41 11.33 -14.11
C ARG A 34 -4.25 10.83 -12.67
N ILE A 35 -4.00 9.54 -12.50
CA ILE A 35 -3.82 8.89 -11.20
C ILE A 35 -2.32 8.81 -10.87
N ASN A 36 -1.47 8.66 -11.89
CA ASN A 36 -0.03 8.58 -11.78
C ASN A 36 0.55 9.94 -11.44
N ASP A 37 0.68 10.19 -10.13
CA ASP A 37 1.43 11.32 -9.60
C ASP A 37 2.94 11.10 -9.78
N ALA A 38 3.68 12.18 -10.01
CA ALA A 38 5.14 12.15 -10.06
C ALA A 38 5.75 11.71 -8.72
N ASP A 39 5.04 11.91 -7.61
CA ASP A 39 5.45 11.42 -6.28
C ASP A 39 5.22 9.91 -6.09
N MET A 40 4.44 9.25 -6.96
CA MET A 40 4.27 7.79 -6.94
C MET A 40 5.34 7.04 -7.75
N GLU A 41 6.28 7.76 -8.37
CA GLU A 41 7.45 7.12 -8.98
C GLU A 41 8.28 6.45 -7.89
N LEU A 42 8.49 5.14 -8.03
CA LEU A 42 9.25 4.37 -7.05
C LEU A 42 10.72 4.76 -7.03
N SER A 43 11.22 5.52 -8.00
CA SER A 43 12.61 5.93 -7.98
C SER A 43 12.83 7.11 -7.04
N ALA A 44 13.79 7.00 -6.12
CA ALA A 44 14.18 8.11 -5.26
C ALA A 44 14.67 9.31 -6.09
N ARG A 45 14.25 10.52 -5.71
CA ARG A 45 14.76 11.73 -6.35
C ARG A 45 16.24 11.89 -6.08
N LYS A 46 16.96 12.59 -6.98
CA LYS A 46 18.40 12.83 -6.81
C LYS A 46 18.74 13.51 -5.48
N SER A 47 17.86 14.40 -5.00
CA SER A 47 17.99 15.10 -3.72
C SER A 47 17.84 14.18 -2.50
N GLU A 48 17.00 13.13 -2.60
CA GLU A 48 16.65 12.24 -1.49
C GLU A 48 17.66 11.10 -1.31
N LYS A 49 18.58 10.93 -2.26
CA LYS A 49 19.57 9.84 -2.25
C LYS A 49 20.47 9.87 -1.01
N PHE A 50 20.79 11.07 -0.50
CA PHE A 50 21.61 11.20 0.71
C PHE A 50 20.87 10.70 1.96
N GLU A 51 19.61 11.08 2.10
CA GLU A 51 18.75 10.70 3.22
C GLU A 51 18.42 9.20 3.19
N GLN A 52 18.11 8.67 2.00
CA GLN A 52 17.95 7.23 1.76
C GLN A 52 19.20 6.43 2.17
N ASN A 53 20.40 6.91 1.84
CA ASN A 53 21.64 6.26 2.26
C ASN A 53 21.79 6.32 3.80
N PHE A 54 21.44 7.43 4.43
CA PHE A 54 21.48 7.55 5.88
C PHE A 54 20.56 6.51 6.56
N TYR A 55 19.32 6.38 6.10
CA TYR A 55 18.37 5.38 6.61
C TYR A 55 18.84 3.95 6.35
N LEU A 56 19.38 3.69 5.15
CA LEU A 56 19.93 2.38 4.82
C LEU A 56 21.10 2.00 5.73
N TYR A 57 22.05 2.93 5.94
CA TYR A 57 23.24 2.65 6.74
C TYR A 57 22.97 2.58 8.24
N ARG A 58 22.04 3.39 8.76
CA ARG A 58 21.79 3.46 10.22
C ARG A 58 20.67 2.56 10.70
N GLU A 59 19.63 2.39 9.89
CA GLU A 59 18.40 1.70 10.27
C GLU A 59 18.17 0.42 9.44
N GLY A 60 18.98 0.18 8.41
CA GLY A 60 18.76 -0.91 7.46
C GLY A 60 17.44 -0.76 6.69
N ALA A 61 16.83 0.41 6.74
CA ALA A 61 15.56 0.68 6.11
C ALA A 61 15.77 0.84 4.61
N ALA A 62 15.06 0.04 3.83
CA ALA A 62 15.02 0.16 2.39
C ALA A 62 13.59 0.44 1.95
N GLY A 63 13.36 1.65 1.43
CA GLY A 63 12.07 2.03 0.85
C GLY A 63 11.72 1.20 -0.39
N ALA A 64 10.46 1.26 -0.83
CA ALA A 64 9.98 0.59 -2.04
C ALA A 64 10.47 1.33 -3.30
N ASN A 65 11.79 1.36 -3.50
CA ASN A 65 12.40 2.26 -4.48
C ASN A 65 12.53 1.67 -5.90
N GLY A 66 11.93 0.50 -6.15
CA GLY A 66 12.08 -0.26 -7.40
C GLY A 66 13.50 -0.77 -7.70
N GLY A 67 14.45 -0.64 -6.76
CA GLY A 67 15.85 -1.00 -6.94
C GLY A 67 16.26 -2.28 -6.19
N LYS A 68 17.48 -2.79 -6.44
CA LYS A 68 17.99 -4.03 -5.82
C LYS A 68 18.01 -3.97 -4.29
N SER A 69 18.29 -2.80 -3.73
CA SER A 69 18.37 -2.60 -2.28
C SER A 69 17.00 -2.33 -1.64
N GLY A 70 15.98 -1.92 -2.40
CA GLY A 70 14.68 -1.51 -1.92
C GLY A 70 13.58 -1.94 -2.88
N GLY A 71 12.99 -3.10 -2.60
CA GLY A 71 11.92 -3.70 -3.39
C GLY A 71 10.60 -3.71 -2.62
N GLY A 72 9.54 -3.23 -3.25
CA GLY A 72 8.16 -3.32 -2.77
C GLY A 72 7.21 -3.58 -3.94
N CYS A 73 5.94 -3.91 -3.66
CA CYS A 73 4.93 -3.90 -4.71
C CYS A 73 4.65 -2.44 -5.07
N GLY A 74 5.40 -1.95 -6.04
CA GLY A 74 5.19 -0.63 -6.57
C GLY A 74 3.80 -0.50 -7.17
N CYS A 75 2.95 0.33 -6.58
CA CYS A 75 1.66 0.66 -7.15
C CYS A 75 1.85 1.88 -8.06
N ASN A 76 1.94 1.65 -9.36
CA ASN A 76 1.77 2.64 -10.42
C ASN A 76 0.65 2.15 -11.34
#